data_AF-A0AAE3RP08-F1
#
_entry.id   AF-A0AAE3RP08-F1
#
_cell.length_a   1.000
_cell.length_b   1.000
_cell.length_c   1.000
_cell.angle_alpha   90.00
_cell.angle_beta   90.00
_cell.angle_gamma   90.00
#
_symmetry.space_group_name_H-M   'P 1'
#
loop_
_entity.id
_entity.type
_entity.pdbx_description
1 polymer ?
#
loop_
_entity_poly.entity_id
_entity_poly.type
_entity_poly.pdbx_seq_one_letter_code
_entity_poly.pdbx_strand_id
1 'polypeptide(L)' 'MRDKEPESEHDFQKAHINVQLPAEENRLLTLAAKRSGRTKRQELLIRLSDHLKNFEDIAAEGKRFNN' A
#
# COMPACT_ATOMS: atom_id res chain seq x y z
N MET A 1 -24.51 -20.52 -5.34
CA MET A 1 -23.57 -19.46 -4.95
C MET A 1 -23.63 -18.44 -6.06
N ARG A 2 -23.84 -17.15 -5.77
CA ARG A 2 -23.95 -16.12 -6.81
C ARG A 2 -22.53 -15.67 -7.11
N ASP A 3 -21.97 -16.15 -8.22
CA ASP A 3 -20.68 -15.67 -8.71
C ASP A 3 -20.80 -14.15 -8.87
N LYS A 4 -20.03 -13.39 -8.09
CA LYS A 4 -19.95 -11.95 -8.28
C LYS A 4 -19.32 -11.72 -9.64
N GLU A 5 -20.01 -10.99 -10.51
CA GLU A 5 -19.40 -10.47 -11.73
C GLU A 5 -18.09 -9.75 -11.36
N PRO A 6 -17.01 -9.94 -12.13
CA PRO A 6 -15.75 -9.27 -11.86
C PRO A 6 -16.00 -7.76 -11.86
N GLU A 7 -15.59 -7.07 -10.79
CA GLU A 7 -15.64 -5.61 -10.72
C GLU A 7 -14.94 -5.04 -11.97
N SER A 8 -15.64 -4.20 -12.72
CA SER A 8 -15.11 -3.65 -13.96
C SER A 8 -13.94 -2.73 -13.64
N GLU A 9 -12.93 -2.61 -14.51
CA GLU A 9 -11.81 -1.67 -14.28
C GLU A 9 -12.28 -0.22 -14.04
N HIS A 10 -13.50 0.11 -14.47
CA HIS A 10 -14.14 1.41 -14.27
C HIS A 10 -14.66 1.66 -12.84
N ASP A 11 -14.72 0.63 -11.99
CA ASP A 11 -15.20 0.72 -10.60
C ASP A 11 -14.13 1.23 -9.63
N PHE A 12 -12.85 1.23 -10.03
CA PHE A 12 -11.74 1.65 -9.17
C PHE A 12 -11.43 3.14 -9.33
N GLN A 13 -12.20 3.98 -8.64
CA GLN A 13 -11.98 5.43 -8.58
C GLN A 13 -10.85 5.80 -7.61
N LYS A 14 -10.24 6.98 -7.82
CA LYS A 14 -9.26 7.53 -6.87
C LYS A 14 -9.92 7.69 -5.50
N ALA A 15 -9.30 7.10 -4.48
CA ALA A 15 -9.75 7.20 -3.10
C ALA A 15 -8.73 7.95 -2.24
N HIS A 16 -9.23 8.66 -1.23
CA HIS A 16 -8.41 9.16 -0.13
C HIS A 16 -8.57 8.24 1.07
N ILE A 17 -7.43 7.72 1.55
CA ILE A 17 -7.40 6.83 2.70
C ILE A 17 -6.66 7.55 3.82
N ASN A 18 -7.29 7.64 4.99
CA ASN A 18 -6.64 8.11 6.21
C ASN A 18 -6.07 6.90 6.96
N VAL A 19 -4.77 6.91 7.21
CA VAL A 19 -4.07 5.84 7.92
C VAL A 19 -3.38 6.39 9.16
N GLN A 20 -3.47 5.66 10.27
CA GLN A 20 -2.67 5.90 11.46
C GLN A 20 -1.47 4.96 11.44
N LEU A 21 -0.27 5.52 11.38
CA LEU A 21 0.97 4.74 11.42
C LEU A 21 1.42 4.55 12.86
N PRO A 22 1.80 3.35 13.29
CA PRO A 22 2.50 3.17 14.54
C PRO A 22 3.87 3.89 14.50
N ALA A 23 4.45 4.06 15.69
CA ALA A 23 5.59 4.97 15.88
C ALA A 23 6.81 4.57 15.05
N GLU A 24 7.10 3.28 14.94
CA GLU A 24 8.27 2.78 14.21
C GLU A 24 8.12 2.96 12.70
N GLU A 25 6.96 2.65 12.13
CA GLU A 25 6.67 2.82 10.71
C GLU A 25 6.72 4.30 10.33
N ASN A 26 6.17 5.19 11.17
CA ASN A 26 6.29 6.63 10.94
C ASN A 26 7.75 7.11 11.01
N ARG A 27 8.58 6.55 11.91
CA ARG A 27 10.02 6.83 11.95
C ARG A 27 10.71 6.36 10.67
N LEU A 28 10.49 5.12 10.24
CA LEU A 28 11.06 4.55 9.02
C LEU A 28 10.64 5.35 7.77
N LEU A 29 9.36 5.70 7.66
CA LEU A 29 8.83 6.54 6.58
C LEU A 29 9.47 7.93 6.59
N THR A 30 9.64 8.55 7.77
CA THR A 30 10.26 9.87 7.91
C THR A 30 11.71 9.84 7.40
N LEU A 31 12.49 8.82 7.80
CA LEU A 31 13.87 8.67 7.37
C LEU A 31 13.96 8.41 5.86
N ALA A 32 13.08 7.57 5.32
CA ALA A 32 13.00 7.31 3.88
C ALA A 32 12.70 8.57 3.08
N ALA A 33 11.65 9.30 3.48
CA ALA A 33 11.24 10.54 2.84
C ALA A 33 12.36 11.59 2.85
N LYS A 34 13.11 11.70 3.95
CA LYS A 34 14.28 12.58 4.04
C LYS A 34 15.39 12.16 3.06
N ARG A 35 15.72 10.88 2.97
CA ARG A 35 16.76 10.37 2.04
C ARG A 35 16.39 10.61 0.58
N SER A 36 15.11 10.53 0.24
CA SER A 36 14.61 10.71 -1.12
C SER A 36 14.25 12.16 -1.48
N GLY A 37 14.35 13.11 -0.54
CA GLY A 37 13.92 14.50 -0.75
C GLY A 37 12.41 14.67 -0.97
N ARG A 38 11.58 13.80 -0.38
CA ARG A 38 10.11 13.79 -0.56
C ARG A 38 9.38 14.15 0.73
N THR A 39 8.13 14.55 0.61
CA THR A 39 7.22 14.57 1.77
C THR A 39 6.85 13.14 2.18
N LYS A 40 6.48 12.94 3.46
CA LYS A 40 6.02 11.63 3.95
C LYS A 40 4.85 11.07 3.14
N ARG A 41 3.91 11.93 2.71
CA ARG A 41 2.75 11.53 1.89
C ARG A 41 3.20 10.99 0.54
N GLN A 42 4.10 11.68 -0.15
CA GLN A 42 4.62 11.22 -1.45
C GLN A 42 5.38 9.90 -1.31
N GLU A 43 6.25 9.79 -0.30
CA GLU A 43 7.00 8.55 -0.05
C GLU A 43 6.07 7.39 0.30
N LEU A 44 5.03 7.62 1.10
CA LEU A 44 4.03 6.61 1.44
C LEU A 44 3.26 6.13 0.22
N LEU A 45 2.82 7.04 -0.65
CA LEU A 45 2.10 6.70 -1.87
C LEU A 45 2.96 5.86 -2.83
N ILE A 46 4.23 6.23 -3.00
CA ILE A 46 5.17 5.47 -3.85
C ILE A 46 5.38 4.07 -3.28
N ARG A 47 5.65 3.95 -1.97
CA ARG A 47 5.88 2.66 -1.31
C ARG A 47 4.64 1.77 -1.35
N LEU A 48 3.46 2.33 -1.09
CA LEU A 48 2.20 1.59 -1.17
C LEU A 48 1.93 1.13 -2.60
N SER A 49 2.10 2.01 -3.60
CA SER A 49 1.89 1.64 -5.00
C SER A 49 2.88 0.58 -5.48
N ASP A 50 4.15 0.69 -5.10
CA ASP A 50 5.18 -0.30 -5.43
C ASP A 50 4.85 -1.65 -4.79
N HIS A 51 4.46 -1.65 -3.51
CA HIS A 51 4.10 -2.86 -2.80
C HIS A 51 2.88 -3.55 -3.42
N LEU A 52 1.79 -2.81 -3.68
CA LEU A 52 0.59 -3.40 -4.29
C LEU A 52 0.82 -3.94 -5.70
N LYS A 53 1.80 -3.42 -6.46
CA LYS A 53 2.12 -3.90 -7.81
C LYS A 53 3.02 -5.13 -7.81
N ASN A 54 3.90 -5.26 -6.82
CA ASN A 54 4.92 -6.32 -6.79
C ASN A 54 4.59 -7.47 -5.82
N PHE A 55 3.54 -7.31 -5.01
CA PHE A 55 3.12 -8.25 -3.98
C PHE A 55 1.61 -8.45 -4.09
N GLU A 56 1.19 -9.48 -4.87
CA GLU A 56 -0.22 -9.80 -5.08
C GLU A 56 -0.93 -10.21 -3.79
N ASP A 57 -0.21 -10.91 -2.91
CA ASP A 57 -0.78 -11.56 -1.74
C ASP A 57 0.08 -11.41 -0.49
N ILE A 58 -0.53 -10.94 0.60
CA ILE A 58 0.07 -10.81 1.92
C ILE A 58 -0.82 -11.55 2.92
N ALA A 59 -0.36 -12.71 3.39
CA ALA A 59 -1.08 -13.50 4.39
C ALA A 59 -0.93 -12.89 5.80
N ALA A 60 0.26 -12.36 6.09
CA ALA A 60 0.61 -11.59 7.28
C ALA A 60 1.91 -10.83 7.00
N GLU A 61 2.34 -9.94 7.91
CA GLU A 61 3.67 -9.33 7.80
C GLU A 61 4.75 -10.42 7.62
N GLY A 62 5.52 -10.30 6.53
CA GLY A 62 6.57 -11.25 6.18
C GLY A 62 6.09 -12.62 5.68
N LYS A 63 4.78 -12.85 5.49
CA LYS A 63 4.22 -14.11 4.99
C LYS A 63 3.41 -13.88 3.72
N ARG A 64 3.66 -14.69 2.70
CA ARG A 64 2.86 -14.73 1.47
C ARG A 64 1.99 -15.98 1.48
N PHE A 65 0.86 -15.96 0.77
CA PHE A 65 0.21 -17.20 0.39
C PHE A 65 1.15 -17.89 -0.62
N ASN A 66 1.68 -19.06 -0.28
CA ASN A 66 2.47 -19.84 -1.24
C ASN A 66 1.51 -20.27 -2.37
N ASN A 67 1.88 -19.96 -3.62
CA ASN A 67 1.37 -20.70 -4.78
C ASN A 67 2.03 -22.09 -4.83
#